data_AF-A0A936SXB1-F1
#
_entry.id   AF-A0A936SXB1-F1
#
_cell.length_a   1.000
_cell.length_b   1.000
_cell.length_c   1.000
_cell.angle_alpha   90.00
_cell.angle_beta   90.00
_cell.angle_gamma   90.00
#
_symmetry.space_group_name_H-M   'P 1'
#
loop_
_entity.id
_entity.type
_entity.pdbx_description
1 polymer ?
#
loop_
_entity_poly.entity_id
_entity_poly.type
_entity_poly.pdbx_seq_one_letter_code
_entity_poly.pdbx_strand_id
1 'polypeptide(L)'
;MESETESVSESDTQNAASVDREVEFNRGLEAYRAHCHFDAHDIWTVVYQGEQNETTRRFLQALIQVTNAMHKVRHNGELRGALHLLERALLKLDELPDVYGGIDLATFRDATRACLAEVARLLSIKSVDLAVSFIPPLNLVEPGPTLERRTAVPQGADPGKLLAEGLEAYRNGRYFDAHELWEESRRPRPEGIVRNTLTGLILIATAMHKLYRAKSPSSATQLLELALDKLRETPEGTLGLSVADLVGNLERIHAELEQVASQSPAQIDVQIDPGFVAQIHIAS
;
A
#
# COMPACT_ATOMS: atom_id res chain seq x y z
N MET A 1 -6.50 47.41 25.18
CA MET A 1 -5.79 47.03 23.96
C MET A 1 -5.38 45.58 24.17
N GLU A 2 -6.36 44.70 24.05
CA GLU A 2 -6.23 43.27 24.32
C GLU A 2 -5.94 42.57 22.99
N SER A 3 -4.86 41.79 22.96
CA SER A 3 -4.49 40.98 21.81
C SER A 3 -5.19 39.63 21.90
N GLU A 4 -6.20 39.42 21.06
CA GLU A 4 -6.76 38.10 20.81
C GLU A 4 -5.75 37.28 20.00
N THR A 5 -5.34 36.15 20.57
CA THR A 5 -4.58 35.11 19.88
C THR A 5 -5.61 34.11 19.37
N GLU A 6 -5.87 34.14 18.06
CA GLU A 6 -6.67 33.12 17.38
C GLU A 6 -5.93 31.78 17.47
N SER A 7 -6.37 30.95 18.42
CA SER A 7 -6.04 29.54 18.49
C SER A 7 -6.74 28.81 17.34
N VAL A 8 -5.99 28.48 16.30
CA VAL A 8 -6.44 27.53 15.27
C VAL A 8 -6.67 26.20 15.99
N SER A 9 -7.94 25.81 16.10
CA SER A 9 -8.36 24.59 16.79
C SER A 9 -7.88 23.34 16.05
N GLU A 10 -7.20 22.44 16.77
CA GLU A 10 -6.80 21.10 16.31
C GLU A 10 -7.98 20.21 15.83
N SER A 11 -9.22 20.67 15.99
CA SER A 11 -10.45 19.98 15.58
C SER A 11 -10.71 19.89 14.08
N ASP A 12 -10.05 20.73 13.27
CA ASP A 12 -10.38 20.81 11.82
C ASP A 12 -9.60 19.79 10.96
N THR A 13 -8.72 18.99 11.58
CA THR A 13 -7.95 17.94 10.88
C THR A 13 -8.51 16.52 11.08
N GLN A 14 -9.63 16.36 11.78
CA GLN A 14 -10.05 15.07 12.36
C GLN A 14 -11.46 14.62 11.97
N ASN A 15 -11.85 14.87 10.72
CA ASN A 15 -13.01 14.22 10.12
C ASN A 15 -12.61 13.41 8.87
N ALA A 16 -11.73 12.43 9.06
CA ALA A 16 -11.45 11.43 8.03
C ALA A 16 -12.60 10.42 7.97
N ALA A 17 -13.74 10.89 7.46
CA ALA A 17 -14.74 10.02 6.84
C ALA A 17 -14.03 9.13 5.82
N SER A 18 -14.50 7.89 5.64
CA SER A 18 -13.96 6.95 4.65
C SER A 18 -13.57 7.67 3.37
N VAL A 19 -12.27 7.68 3.06
CA VAL A 19 -11.77 8.28 1.84
C VAL A 19 -12.47 7.59 0.69
N ASP A 20 -13.37 8.30 0.02
CA ASP A 20 -13.98 7.82 -1.20
C ASP A 20 -12.87 7.78 -2.25
N ARG A 21 -12.31 6.59 -2.44
CA ARG A 21 -11.11 6.38 -3.27
C ARG A 21 -11.37 6.75 -4.72
N GLU A 22 -12.61 6.65 -5.19
CA GLU A 22 -12.99 7.03 -6.55
C GLU A 22 -13.02 8.55 -6.69
N VAL A 23 -13.52 9.26 -5.68
CA VAL A 23 -13.43 10.74 -5.60
C VAL A 23 -11.96 11.18 -5.58
N GLU A 24 -11.12 10.56 -4.75
CA GLU A 24 -9.69 10.89 -4.70
C GLU A 24 -8.96 10.55 -6.00
N PHE A 25 -9.32 9.44 -6.66
CA PHE A 25 -8.77 9.13 -7.97
C PHE A 25 -9.06 10.26 -8.97
N ASN A 26 -10.29 10.76 -8.99
CA ASN A 26 -10.70 11.87 -9.86
C ASN A 26 -9.99 13.19 -9.48
N ARG A 27 -9.81 13.48 -8.19
CA ARG A 27 -9.02 14.64 -7.74
C ARG A 27 -7.57 14.56 -8.22
N GLY A 28 -6.96 13.39 -8.16
CA GLY A 28 -5.61 13.17 -8.71
C GLY A 28 -5.56 13.36 -10.23
N LEU A 29 -6.61 12.94 -10.95
CA LEU A 29 -6.73 13.14 -12.40
C LEU A 29 -6.85 14.62 -12.78
N GLU A 30 -7.64 15.39 -12.03
CA GLU A 30 -7.73 16.84 -12.19
C GLU A 30 -6.40 17.52 -11.93
N ALA A 31 -5.72 17.18 -10.83
CA ALA A 31 -4.39 17.71 -10.51
C ALA A 31 -3.36 17.39 -11.60
N TYR A 32 -3.36 16.16 -12.14
CA TYR A 32 -2.46 15.76 -13.21
C TYR A 32 -2.70 16.61 -14.48
N ARG A 33 -3.96 16.77 -14.89
CA ARG A 33 -4.35 17.57 -16.06
C ARG A 33 -4.01 19.05 -15.88
N ALA A 34 -4.02 19.56 -14.65
CA ALA A 34 -3.56 20.90 -14.31
C ALA A 34 -2.01 21.03 -14.23
N HIS A 35 -1.27 19.96 -14.55
CA HIS A 35 0.19 19.86 -14.44
C HIS A 35 0.74 19.97 -13.01
N CYS A 36 -0.11 19.81 -12.00
CA CYS A 36 0.21 19.67 -10.58
C CYS A 36 0.61 18.23 -10.26
N HIS A 37 1.71 17.76 -10.87
CA HIS A 37 2.12 16.36 -10.81
C HIS A 37 2.54 15.90 -9.39
N PHE A 38 3.03 16.80 -8.54
CA PHE A 38 3.34 16.46 -7.14
C PHE A 38 2.05 16.07 -6.39
N ASP A 39 1.03 16.93 -6.46
CA ASP A 39 -0.26 16.70 -5.80
C ASP A 39 -0.93 15.42 -6.33
N ALA A 40 -0.92 15.23 -7.66
CA ALA A 40 -1.47 14.02 -8.27
C ALA A 40 -0.74 12.75 -7.80
N HIS A 41 0.59 12.79 -7.65
CA HIS A 41 1.38 11.68 -7.13
C HIS A 41 0.98 11.31 -5.70
N ASP A 42 0.87 12.31 -4.83
CA ASP A 42 0.56 12.09 -3.42
C ASP A 42 -0.87 11.55 -3.25
N ILE A 43 -1.84 12.16 -3.94
CA ILE A 43 -3.23 11.69 -3.94
C ILE A 43 -3.31 10.24 -4.44
N TRP A 44 -2.73 9.92 -5.60
CA TRP A 44 -2.80 8.57 -6.13
C TRP A 44 -1.99 7.55 -5.32
N THR A 45 -0.95 7.97 -4.61
CA THR A 45 -0.24 7.09 -3.66
C THR A 45 -1.18 6.67 -2.53
N VAL A 46 -1.99 7.58 -1.99
CA VAL A 46 -3.02 7.27 -0.99
C VAL A 46 -4.09 6.35 -1.59
N VAL A 47 -4.57 6.64 -2.81
CA VAL A 47 -5.53 5.78 -3.51
C VAL A 47 -4.99 4.37 -3.71
N TYR A 48 -3.70 4.23 -4.04
CA TYR A 48 -3.04 2.95 -4.25
C TYR A 48 -2.89 2.10 -2.97
N GLN A 49 -2.77 2.74 -1.81
CA GLN A 49 -2.66 2.03 -0.55
C GLN A 49 -3.95 1.21 -0.29
N GLY A 50 -3.78 -0.06 0.08
CA GLY A 50 -4.90 -0.95 0.40
C GLY A 50 -5.65 -1.56 -0.80
N GLU A 51 -5.38 -1.15 -2.04
CA GLU A 51 -5.94 -1.80 -3.22
C GLU A 51 -5.50 -3.27 -3.30
N GLN A 52 -6.42 -4.23 -3.41
CA GLN A 52 -6.05 -5.65 -3.50
C GLN A 52 -6.09 -6.20 -4.93
N ASN A 53 -6.86 -5.58 -5.83
CA ASN A 53 -6.96 -6.03 -7.21
C ASN A 53 -5.66 -5.75 -7.97
N GLU A 54 -4.98 -6.80 -8.40
CA GLU A 54 -3.63 -6.69 -8.97
C GLU A 54 -3.60 -5.89 -10.29
N THR A 55 -4.65 -5.99 -11.11
CA THR A 55 -4.77 -5.19 -12.34
C THR A 55 -4.93 -3.71 -12.01
N THR A 56 -5.78 -3.38 -11.04
CA THR A 56 -5.96 -1.99 -10.56
C THR A 56 -4.69 -1.45 -9.90
N ARG A 57 -3.98 -2.25 -9.10
CA ARG A 57 -2.68 -1.86 -8.54
C ARG A 57 -1.67 -1.54 -9.63
N ARG A 58 -1.55 -2.41 -10.63
CA ARG A 58 -0.63 -2.21 -11.77
C ARG A 58 -0.96 -0.92 -12.51
N PHE A 59 -2.23 -0.68 -12.77
CA PHE A 59 -2.74 0.58 -13.33
C PHE A 59 -2.34 1.80 -12.49
N LEU A 60 -2.66 1.81 -11.20
CA LEU A 60 -2.33 2.94 -10.31
C LEU A 60 -0.82 3.15 -10.19
N GLN A 61 -0.01 2.09 -10.09
CA GLN A 61 1.46 2.20 -10.07
C GLN A 61 2.01 2.82 -11.35
N ALA A 62 1.46 2.46 -12.52
CA ALA A 62 1.87 3.04 -13.79
C ALA A 62 1.60 4.55 -13.80
N LEU A 63 0.39 4.96 -13.39
CA LEU A 63 0.03 6.38 -13.26
C LEU A 63 0.97 7.13 -12.30
N ILE A 64 1.16 6.60 -11.10
CA ILE A 64 2.05 7.20 -10.08
C ILE A 64 3.47 7.35 -10.61
N GLN A 65 3.99 6.36 -11.34
CA GLN A 65 5.35 6.40 -11.91
C GLN A 65 5.48 7.46 -13.01
N VAL A 66 4.55 7.52 -13.96
CA VAL A 66 4.55 8.57 -15.00
C VAL A 66 4.41 9.95 -14.36
N THR A 67 3.51 10.11 -13.40
CA THR A 67 3.30 11.36 -12.67
C THR A 67 4.55 11.82 -11.92
N ASN A 68 5.20 10.92 -11.18
CA ASN A 68 6.45 11.23 -10.47
C ASN A 68 7.58 11.58 -11.46
N ALA A 69 7.65 10.90 -12.61
CA ALA A 69 8.59 11.26 -13.67
C ALA A 69 8.36 12.69 -14.14
N MET A 70 7.10 13.11 -14.35
CA MET A 70 6.77 14.47 -14.80
C MET A 70 7.15 15.52 -13.75
N HIS A 71 6.90 15.23 -12.47
CA HIS A 71 7.35 16.09 -11.38
C HIS A 71 8.88 16.23 -11.37
N LYS A 72 9.62 15.10 -11.46
CA LYS A 72 11.08 15.07 -11.48
C LYS A 72 11.70 15.85 -12.64
N VAL A 73 11.18 15.71 -13.85
CA VAL A 73 11.70 16.45 -15.01
C VAL A 73 11.45 17.94 -14.85
N ARG A 74 10.22 18.34 -14.53
CA ARG A 74 9.79 19.75 -14.59
C ARG A 74 10.18 20.59 -13.37
N HIS A 75 10.31 19.98 -12.19
CA HIS A 75 10.56 20.71 -10.95
C HIS A 75 11.97 20.46 -10.39
N ASN A 76 12.52 19.24 -10.57
CA ASN A 76 13.81 18.89 -10.00
C ASN A 76 14.94 18.85 -11.05
N GLY A 77 14.62 18.84 -12.35
CA GLY A 77 15.60 18.63 -13.42
C GLY A 77 16.22 17.23 -13.43
N GLU A 78 15.58 16.26 -12.77
CA GLU A 78 16.12 14.91 -12.54
C GLU A 78 15.79 13.94 -13.69
N LEU A 79 16.41 14.13 -14.85
CA LEU A 79 16.11 13.36 -16.07
C LEU A 79 16.40 11.86 -15.94
N ARG A 80 17.52 11.47 -15.30
CA ARG A 80 17.85 10.03 -15.12
C ARG A 80 16.82 9.31 -14.26
N GLY A 81 16.37 9.95 -13.19
CA GLY A 81 15.32 9.40 -12.32
C GLY A 81 14.00 9.27 -13.07
N ALA A 82 13.65 10.27 -13.87
CA ALA A 82 12.46 10.24 -14.71
C ALA A 82 12.50 9.13 -15.77
N LEU A 83 13.63 8.93 -16.46
CA LEU A 83 13.80 7.84 -17.43
C LEU A 83 13.49 6.48 -16.79
N HIS A 84 14.10 6.20 -15.64
CA HIS A 84 13.89 4.93 -14.95
C HIS A 84 12.42 4.71 -14.54
N LEU A 85 11.73 5.78 -14.11
CA LEU A 85 10.31 5.70 -13.77
C LEU A 85 9.43 5.45 -15.00
N LEU A 86 9.72 6.11 -16.13
CA LEU A 86 8.98 5.93 -17.38
C LEU A 86 9.17 4.52 -17.96
N GLU A 87 10.40 3.99 -17.95
CA GLU A 87 10.68 2.60 -18.36
C GLU A 87 9.86 1.60 -17.53
N ARG A 88 9.86 1.77 -16.20
CA ARG A 88 9.09 0.90 -15.29
C ARG A 88 7.58 1.05 -15.41
N ALA A 89 7.11 2.24 -15.76
CA ALA A 89 5.70 2.48 -16.03
C ALA A 89 5.27 1.77 -17.31
N LEU A 90 6.08 1.83 -18.37
CA LEU A 90 5.77 1.18 -19.65
C LEU A 90 5.67 -0.34 -19.52
N LEU A 91 6.54 -0.98 -18.73
CA LEU A 91 6.41 -2.42 -18.43
C LEU A 91 5.01 -2.78 -17.87
N LYS A 92 4.41 -1.90 -17.08
CA LYS A 92 3.06 -2.11 -16.53
C LYS A 92 1.98 -1.76 -17.54
N LEU A 93 2.14 -0.65 -18.26
CA LEU A 93 1.17 -0.20 -19.26
C LEU A 93 1.04 -1.22 -20.39
N ASP A 94 2.12 -1.89 -20.78
CA ASP A 94 2.13 -2.90 -21.84
C ASP A 94 1.33 -4.17 -21.46
N GLU A 95 1.16 -4.45 -20.16
CA GLU A 95 0.37 -5.58 -19.66
C GLU A 95 -1.13 -5.24 -19.44
N LEU A 96 -1.50 -3.96 -19.54
CA LEU A 96 -2.88 -3.50 -19.31
C LEU A 96 -3.68 -3.47 -20.63
N PRO A 97 -5.02 -3.61 -20.59
CA PRO A 97 -5.85 -3.42 -21.77
C PRO A 97 -5.81 -1.96 -22.26
N ASP A 98 -6.26 -1.74 -23.51
CA ASP A 98 -6.25 -0.42 -24.14
C ASP A 98 -7.15 0.60 -23.45
N VAL A 99 -8.17 0.14 -22.72
CA VAL A 99 -9.00 0.95 -21.82
C VAL A 99 -9.04 0.27 -20.46
N TYR A 100 -8.70 1.01 -19.40
CA TYR A 100 -8.84 0.54 -18.03
C TYR A 100 -9.08 1.71 -17.07
N GLY A 101 -9.94 1.50 -16.07
CA GLY A 101 -10.24 2.53 -15.07
C GLY A 101 -10.76 3.84 -15.67
N GLY A 102 -11.52 3.76 -16.75
CA GLY A 102 -12.04 4.92 -17.46
C GLY A 102 -11.04 5.64 -18.37
N ILE A 103 -9.78 5.23 -18.41
CA ILE A 103 -8.71 5.91 -19.15
C ILE A 103 -8.41 5.18 -20.47
N ASP A 104 -8.25 5.95 -21.54
CA ASP A 104 -7.63 5.49 -22.79
C ASP A 104 -6.13 5.27 -22.58
N LEU A 105 -5.79 4.04 -22.20
CA LEU A 105 -4.43 3.62 -21.95
C LEU A 105 -3.64 3.41 -23.23
N ALA A 106 -4.26 3.13 -24.37
CA ALA A 106 -3.55 3.03 -25.64
C ALA A 106 -2.86 4.37 -25.98
N THR A 107 -3.63 5.47 -25.97
CA THR A 107 -3.10 6.81 -26.22
C THR A 107 -2.08 7.22 -25.15
N PHE A 108 -2.39 6.97 -23.87
CA PHE A 108 -1.47 7.31 -22.77
C PHE A 108 -0.14 6.55 -22.85
N ARG A 109 -0.18 5.27 -23.22
CA ARG A 109 0.99 4.40 -23.39
C ARG A 109 1.88 4.89 -24.52
N ASP A 110 1.32 5.22 -25.68
CA ASP A 110 2.08 5.75 -26.81
C ASP A 110 2.70 7.11 -26.50
N ALA A 111 1.94 8.00 -25.85
CA ALA A 111 2.47 9.28 -25.41
C ALA A 111 3.57 9.12 -24.34
N THR A 112 3.47 8.11 -23.46
CA THR A 112 4.51 7.79 -22.48
C THR A 112 5.80 7.32 -23.15
N ARG A 113 5.72 6.55 -24.25
CA ARG A 113 6.90 6.17 -25.06
C ARG A 113 7.53 7.40 -25.73
N ALA A 114 6.72 8.29 -26.29
CA ALA A 114 7.21 9.55 -26.88
C ALA A 114 7.89 10.44 -25.82
N CYS A 115 7.31 10.53 -24.63
CA CYS A 115 7.88 11.23 -23.49
C CYS A 115 9.23 10.65 -23.08
N LEU A 116 9.32 9.32 -22.94
CA LEU A 116 10.58 8.63 -22.60
C LEU A 116 11.70 8.97 -23.60
N ALA A 117 11.39 8.89 -24.91
CA ALA A 117 12.35 9.22 -25.96
C ALA A 117 12.82 10.67 -25.87
N GLU A 118 11.92 11.60 -25.57
CA GLU A 118 12.26 13.01 -25.41
C GLU A 118 13.10 13.27 -24.16
N VAL A 119 12.76 12.68 -23.02
CA VAL A 119 13.57 12.80 -21.79
C VAL A 119 14.98 12.23 -22.02
N ALA A 120 15.11 11.13 -22.79
CA ALA A 120 16.40 10.56 -23.16
C ALA A 120 17.21 11.52 -24.05
N ARG A 121 16.55 12.15 -25.03
CA ARG A 121 17.15 13.17 -25.90
C ARG A 121 17.63 14.36 -25.06
N LEU A 122 16.78 14.90 -24.19
CA LEU A 122 17.08 16.00 -23.27
C LEU A 122 18.30 15.70 -22.40
N LEU A 123 18.38 14.49 -21.85
CA LEU A 123 19.54 14.04 -21.08
C LEU A 123 20.83 14.05 -21.92
N SER A 124 20.77 13.59 -23.18
CA SER A 124 21.94 13.56 -24.08
C SER A 124 22.48 14.96 -24.40
N ILE A 125 21.58 15.95 -24.51
CA ILE A 125 21.94 17.35 -24.81
C ILE A 125 22.08 18.21 -23.55
N LYS A 126 21.97 17.60 -22.36
CA LYS A 126 22.04 18.27 -21.05
C LYS A 126 21.04 19.43 -20.90
N SER A 127 19.84 19.28 -21.47
CA SER A 127 18.71 20.19 -21.30
C SER A 127 17.67 19.58 -20.38
N VAL A 128 16.95 20.39 -19.61
CA VAL A 128 15.86 19.95 -18.72
C VAL A 128 14.49 20.50 -19.15
N ASP A 129 14.44 21.23 -20.28
CA ASP A 129 13.22 21.86 -20.76
C ASP A 129 12.35 20.86 -21.54
N LEU A 130 11.41 20.23 -20.85
CA LEU A 130 10.42 19.33 -21.43
C LEU A 130 9.19 20.13 -21.84
N ALA A 131 8.92 20.20 -23.14
CA ALA A 131 7.71 20.83 -23.65
C ALA A 131 6.45 20.11 -23.16
N VAL A 132 5.40 20.87 -22.84
CA VAL A 132 4.12 20.36 -22.31
C VAL A 132 3.48 19.31 -23.21
N SER A 133 3.69 19.38 -24.53
CA SER A 133 3.19 18.39 -25.49
C SER A 133 3.76 16.98 -25.31
N PHE A 134 4.87 16.83 -24.58
CA PHE A 134 5.44 15.53 -24.22
C PHE A 134 4.93 15.00 -22.88
N ILE A 135 4.06 15.74 -22.17
CA ILE A 135 3.39 15.20 -20.97
C ILE A 135 2.31 14.23 -21.46
N PRO A 136 2.36 12.94 -21.08
CA PRO A 136 1.39 11.95 -21.55
C PRO A 136 -0.04 12.32 -21.12
N PRO A 137 -1.01 12.48 -22.04
CA PRO A 137 -2.34 12.92 -21.67
C PRO A 137 -3.16 11.77 -21.07
N LEU A 138 -3.87 12.05 -19.98
CA LEU A 138 -4.86 11.12 -19.42
C LEU A 138 -6.26 11.50 -19.91
N ASN A 139 -6.73 10.78 -20.92
CA ASN A 139 -8.05 10.98 -21.52
C ASN A 139 -9.07 10.05 -20.85
N LEU A 140 -10.18 10.63 -20.38
CA LEU A 140 -11.27 9.87 -19.77
C LEU A 140 -12.27 9.51 -20.89
N VAL A 141 -12.51 8.22 -21.08
CA VAL A 141 -13.43 7.67 -22.09
C VAL A 141 -14.64 6.98 -21.46
N GLU A 142 -14.51 6.55 -20.20
CA GLU A 142 -15.56 5.91 -19.40
C GLU A 142 -15.45 6.40 -17.94
N PRO A 143 -16.43 6.13 -17.05
CA PRO A 143 -16.29 6.38 -15.63
C PRO A 143 -15.02 5.72 -15.05
N GLY A 144 -14.46 6.34 -14.00
CA GLY A 144 -13.19 5.91 -13.38
C GLY A 144 -13.19 4.47 -12.85
N PRO A 145 -12.04 4.00 -12.31
CA PRO A 145 -11.94 2.63 -11.82
C PRO A 145 -12.88 2.41 -10.64
N THR A 146 -13.53 1.24 -10.61
CA THR A 146 -14.15 0.75 -9.38
C THR A 146 -13.04 0.34 -8.43
N LEU A 147 -12.99 0.99 -7.27
CA LEU A 147 -11.96 0.74 -6.26
C LEU A 147 -12.57 0.03 -5.07
N GLU A 148 -11.84 -0.95 -4.51
CA GLU A 148 -12.30 -1.63 -3.30
C GLU A 148 -12.48 -0.63 -2.17
N ARG A 149 -13.63 -0.65 -1.50
CA ARG A 149 -13.85 0.24 -0.36
C ARG A 149 -12.90 -0.14 0.76
N ARG A 150 -12.10 0.83 1.20
CA ARG A 150 -11.45 0.75 2.51
C ARG A 150 -12.52 0.95 3.57
N THR A 151 -12.70 -0.03 4.44
CA THR A 151 -13.40 0.19 5.71
C THR A 151 -12.58 1.20 6.51
N ALA A 152 -13.07 2.43 6.63
CA ALA A 152 -12.49 3.37 7.58
C ALA A 152 -12.66 2.80 8.98
N VAL A 153 -11.55 2.67 9.70
CA VAL A 153 -11.59 2.31 11.11
C VAL A 153 -12.05 3.56 11.87
N PRO A 154 -13.23 3.57 12.51
CA PRO A 154 -13.67 4.75 13.25
C PRO A 154 -12.73 4.98 14.43
N GLN A 155 -12.13 6.17 14.52
CA GLN A 155 -11.31 6.55 15.67
C GLN A 155 -12.16 6.50 16.95
N GLY A 156 -11.62 5.91 18.02
CA GLY A 156 -12.35 5.75 19.28
C GLY A 156 -13.43 4.67 19.27
N ALA A 157 -13.48 3.80 18.24
CA ALA A 157 -14.30 2.60 18.29
C ALA A 157 -13.88 1.67 19.44
N ASP A 158 -14.82 0.86 19.92
CA ASP A 158 -14.57 -0.10 20.99
C ASP A 158 -13.40 -1.04 20.64
N PRO A 159 -12.32 -1.10 21.45
CA PRO A 159 -11.16 -1.94 21.16
C PRO A 159 -11.48 -3.44 21.05
N GLY A 160 -12.52 -3.93 21.72
CA GLY A 160 -12.96 -5.33 21.60
C GLY A 160 -13.57 -5.62 20.24
N LYS A 161 -14.42 -4.72 19.75
CA LYS A 161 -15.01 -4.77 18.40
C LYS A 161 -13.93 -4.71 17.32
N LEU A 162 -12.98 -3.78 17.43
CA LEU A 162 -11.86 -3.64 16.49
C LEU A 162 -11.00 -4.91 16.41
N LEU A 163 -10.73 -5.55 17.55
CA LEU A 163 -10.04 -6.84 17.58
C LEU A 163 -10.83 -7.92 16.81
N ALA A 164 -12.13 -8.04 17.06
CA ALA A 164 -12.98 -9.04 16.42
C ALA A 164 -13.09 -8.84 14.90
N GLU A 165 -13.29 -7.59 14.46
CA GLU A 165 -13.31 -7.23 13.04
C GLU A 165 -11.95 -7.50 12.39
N GLY A 166 -10.84 -7.23 13.09
CA GLY A 166 -9.49 -7.52 12.59
C GLY A 166 -9.24 -9.02 12.42
N LEU A 167 -9.74 -9.86 13.33
CA LEU A 167 -9.69 -11.32 13.20
C LEU A 167 -10.50 -11.82 12.00
N GLU A 168 -11.69 -11.26 11.77
CA GLU A 168 -12.50 -11.57 10.59
C GLU A 168 -11.82 -11.13 9.30
N ALA A 169 -11.23 -9.93 9.26
CA ALA A 169 -10.46 -9.45 8.13
C ALA A 169 -9.27 -10.37 7.83
N TYR A 170 -8.52 -10.76 8.86
CA TYR A 170 -7.36 -11.65 8.73
C TYR A 170 -7.75 -13.01 8.14
N ARG A 171 -8.83 -13.65 8.63
CA ARG A 171 -9.31 -14.94 8.12
C ARG A 171 -9.73 -14.89 6.66
N ASN A 172 -10.22 -13.73 6.21
CA ASN A 172 -10.59 -13.48 4.82
C ASN A 172 -9.40 -13.06 3.93
N GLY A 173 -8.16 -13.16 4.43
CA GLY A 173 -6.95 -12.76 3.69
C GLY A 173 -6.76 -11.25 3.56
N ARG A 174 -7.60 -10.44 4.23
CA ARG A 174 -7.50 -8.97 4.25
C ARG A 174 -6.50 -8.53 5.32
N TYR A 175 -5.24 -8.93 5.15
CA TYR A 175 -4.19 -8.72 6.15
C TYR A 175 -3.89 -7.24 6.42
N PHE A 176 -4.01 -6.37 5.42
CA PHE A 176 -3.85 -4.93 5.62
C PHE A 176 -4.97 -4.36 6.51
N ASP A 177 -6.22 -4.74 6.26
CA ASP A 177 -7.35 -4.28 7.09
C ASP A 177 -7.21 -4.79 8.53
N ALA A 178 -6.78 -6.04 8.71
CA ALA A 178 -6.50 -6.59 10.03
C ALA A 178 -5.40 -5.80 10.77
N HIS A 179 -4.33 -5.42 10.06
CA HIS A 179 -3.26 -4.57 10.59
C HIS A 179 -3.81 -3.22 11.08
N GLU A 180 -4.57 -2.50 10.24
CA GLU A 180 -5.12 -1.19 10.61
C GLU A 180 -6.10 -1.28 11.80
N LEU A 181 -6.98 -2.27 11.80
CA LEU A 181 -7.95 -2.50 12.88
C LEU A 181 -7.25 -2.82 14.21
N TRP A 182 -6.21 -3.64 14.18
CA TRP A 182 -5.44 -3.96 15.38
C TRP A 182 -4.56 -2.82 15.86
N GLU A 183 -4.02 -1.98 14.97
CA GLU A 183 -3.33 -0.74 15.36
C GLU A 183 -4.26 0.22 16.10
N GLU A 184 -5.47 0.41 15.61
CA GLU A 184 -6.46 1.26 16.29
C GLU A 184 -6.89 0.65 17.63
N SER A 185 -7.15 -0.66 17.69
CA SER A 185 -7.45 -1.36 18.95
C SER A 185 -6.30 -1.25 19.97
N ARG A 186 -5.06 -1.17 19.49
CA ARG A 186 -3.84 -1.08 20.31
C ARG A 186 -3.64 0.32 20.85
N ARG A 187 -3.88 1.37 20.04
CA ARG A 187 -3.59 2.77 20.36
C ARG A 187 -4.04 3.21 21.77
N PRO A 188 -5.30 2.98 22.22
CA PRO A 188 -5.75 3.46 23.53
C PRO A 188 -5.28 2.58 24.71
N ARG A 189 -4.63 1.43 24.47
CA ARG A 189 -4.24 0.49 25.52
C ARG A 189 -2.87 0.84 26.10
N PRO A 190 -2.69 0.78 27.44
CA PRO A 190 -1.40 1.00 28.07
C PRO A 190 -0.39 -0.09 27.70
N GLU A 191 0.90 0.19 27.93
CA GLU A 191 1.96 -0.79 27.79
C GLU A 191 1.73 -2.02 28.69
N GLY A 192 2.02 -3.21 28.17
CA GLY A 192 1.82 -4.47 28.87
C GLY A 192 1.50 -5.62 27.94
N ILE A 193 1.15 -6.77 28.53
CA ILE A 193 0.94 -8.04 27.83
C ILE A 193 -0.04 -7.88 26.65
N VAL A 194 -1.22 -7.29 26.89
CA VAL A 194 -2.24 -7.14 25.83
C VAL A 194 -1.73 -6.32 24.63
N ARG A 195 -0.97 -5.24 24.89
CA ARG A 195 -0.41 -4.39 23.83
C ARG A 195 0.72 -5.11 23.07
N ASN A 196 1.52 -5.90 23.78
CA ASN A 196 2.53 -6.78 23.16
C ASN A 196 1.88 -7.86 22.30
N THR A 197 0.81 -8.49 22.76
CA THR A 197 0.05 -9.48 21.99
C THR A 197 -0.52 -8.86 20.71
N LEU A 198 -1.14 -7.68 20.78
CA LEU A 198 -1.60 -6.94 19.59
C LEU A 198 -0.44 -6.60 18.64
N THR A 199 0.71 -6.24 19.18
CA THR A 199 1.92 -5.98 18.38
C THR A 199 2.35 -7.26 17.63
N GLY A 200 2.30 -8.42 18.28
CA GLY A 200 2.54 -9.71 17.64
C GLY A 200 1.55 -9.98 16.50
N LEU A 201 0.25 -9.77 16.73
CA LEU A 201 -0.78 -9.90 15.69
C LEU A 201 -0.54 -8.97 14.48
N ILE A 202 -0.21 -7.70 14.75
CA ILE A 202 0.12 -6.70 13.71
C ILE A 202 1.34 -7.15 12.88
N LEU A 203 2.38 -7.68 13.53
CA LEU A 203 3.56 -8.21 12.85
C LEU A 203 3.22 -9.42 11.97
N ILE A 204 2.34 -10.32 12.43
CA ILE A 204 1.85 -11.45 11.64
C ILE A 204 1.07 -10.97 10.42
N ALA A 205 0.13 -10.04 10.59
CA ALA A 205 -0.61 -9.45 9.47
C ALA A 205 0.34 -8.79 8.46
N THR A 206 1.35 -8.07 8.93
CA THR A 206 2.37 -7.45 8.08
C THR A 206 3.19 -8.49 7.34
N ALA A 207 3.60 -9.57 8.02
CA ALA A 207 4.35 -10.67 7.42
C ALA A 207 3.56 -11.34 6.30
N MET A 208 2.28 -11.67 6.55
CA MET A 208 1.40 -12.24 5.53
C MET A 208 1.19 -11.28 4.37
N HIS A 209 0.93 -10.00 4.65
CA HIS A 209 0.80 -9.00 3.60
C HIS A 209 2.05 -8.96 2.71
N LYS A 210 3.25 -8.92 3.28
CA LYS A 210 4.51 -8.93 2.51
C LYS A 210 4.75 -10.24 1.78
N LEU A 211 4.47 -11.38 2.41
CA LEU A 211 4.64 -12.69 1.80
C LEU A 211 3.76 -12.86 0.57
N TYR A 212 2.49 -12.47 0.66
CA TYR A 212 1.56 -12.64 -0.46
C TYR A 212 1.64 -11.52 -1.50
N ARG A 213 2.10 -10.31 -1.12
CA ARG A 213 2.18 -9.14 -2.01
C ARG A 213 3.56 -8.86 -2.58
N ALA A 214 4.57 -8.73 -1.72
CA ALA A 214 5.94 -8.52 -2.16
C ALA A 214 6.62 -9.85 -2.54
N LYS A 215 5.94 -10.97 -2.27
CA LYS A 215 6.45 -12.32 -2.50
C LYS A 215 7.83 -12.52 -1.86
N SER A 216 8.07 -11.89 -0.70
CA SER A 216 9.38 -11.91 -0.04
C SER A 216 9.36 -12.82 1.19
N PRO A 217 9.73 -14.13 1.05
CA PRO A 217 9.89 -15.03 2.18
C PRO A 217 10.82 -14.46 3.25
N SER A 218 11.99 -13.94 2.87
CA SER A 218 12.98 -13.43 3.84
C SER A 218 12.42 -12.30 4.71
N SER A 219 11.69 -11.35 4.11
CA SER A 219 11.07 -10.26 4.89
C SER A 219 9.93 -10.76 5.78
N ALA A 220 9.18 -11.76 5.32
CA ALA A 220 8.13 -12.37 6.11
C ALA A 220 8.71 -13.13 7.32
N THR A 221 9.76 -13.94 7.10
CA THR A 221 10.48 -14.68 8.15
C THR A 221 10.94 -13.74 9.28
N GLN A 222 11.61 -12.63 8.95
CA GLN A 222 12.06 -11.65 9.94
C GLN A 222 10.90 -11.07 10.78
N LEU A 223 9.76 -10.79 10.16
CA LEU A 223 8.58 -10.27 10.87
C LEU A 223 7.91 -11.34 11.74
N LEU A 224 7.92 -12.60 11.31
CA LEU A 224 7.40 -13.71 12.11
C LEU A 224 8.29 -13.99 13.33
N GLU A 225 9.61 -13.85 13.20
CA GLU A 225 10.54 -13.94 14.33
C GLU A 225 10.22 -12.87 15.39
N LEU A 226 10.06 -11.61 14.97
CA LEU A 226 9.65 -10.52 15.86
C LEU A 226 8.28 -10.76 16.49
N ALA A 227 7.33 -11.36 15.74
CA ALA A 227 6.02 -11.69 16.28
C ALA A 227 6.12 -12.77 17.37
N LEU A 228 6.94 -13.81 17.15
CA LEU A 228 7.20 -14.87 18.13
C LEU A 228 7.77 -14.30 19.43
N ASP A 229 8.72 -13.37 19.34
CA ASP A 229 9.30 -12.70 20.52
C ASP A 229 8.25 -11.93 21.34
N LYS A 230 7.20 -11.41 20.70
CA LYS A 230 6.09 -10.74 21.39
C LYS A 230 5.08 -11.72 21.99
N LEU A 231 4.96 -12.92 21.45
CA LEU A 231 3.89 -13.86 21.77
C LEU A 231 4.30 -14.98 22.73
N ARG A 232 5.59 -15.38 22.76
CA ARG A 232 6.08 -16.49 23.59
C ARG A 232 5.78 -16.36 25.08
N GLU A 233 5.79 -15.13 25.61
CA GLU A 233 5.50 -14.85 27.02
C GLU A 233 4.04 -14.44 27.26
N THR A 234 3.19 -14.47 26.23
CA THR A 234 1.78 -14.12 26.39
C THR A 234 1.03 -15.26 27.10
N PRO A 235 0.31 -14.99 28.21
CA PRO A 235 -0.52 -15.99 28.87
C PRO A 235 -1.66 -16.50 27.99
N GLU A 236 -2.00 -17.78 28.11
CA GLU A 236 -3.11 -18.41 27.40
C GLU A 236 -4.44 -17.66 27.67
N GLY A 237 -5.27 -17.49 26.62
CA GLY A 237 -6.53 -16.75 26.71
C GLY A 237 -6.39 -15.23 26.69
N THR A 238 -5.18 -14.68 26.58
CA THR A 238 -5.00 -13.24 26.36
C THR A 238 -5.71 -12.82 25.08
N LEU A 239 -6.59 -11.81 25.17
CA LEU A 239 -7.47 -11.37 24.07
C LEU A 239 -8.42 -12.48 23.55
N GLY A 240 -8.65 -13.52 24.36
CA GLY A 240 -9.43 -14.70 23.97
C GLY A 240 -8.68 -15.62 22.99
N LEU A 241 -7.39 -15.43 22.76
CA LEU A 241 -6.62 -16.22 21.81
C LEU A 241 -6.15 -17.54 22.43
N SER A 242 -6.09 -18.59 21.61
CA SER A 242 -5.23 -19.72 21.96
C SER A 242 -3.79 -19.39 21.56
N VAL A 243 -2.98 -19.04 22.56
CA VAL A 243 -1.63 -18.53 22.34
C VAL A 243 -0.68 -19.67 22.02
N ALA A 244 -0.83 -20.80 22.70
CA ALA A 244 -0.03 -22.00 22.44
C ALA A 244 -0.18 -22.48 20.98
N ASP A 245 -1.41 -22.56 20.47
CA ASP A 245 -1.69 -22.95 19.08
C ASP A 245 -1.10 -21.95 18.09
N LEU A 246 -1.26 -20.66 18.35
CA LEU A 246 -0.73 -19.60 17.50
C LEU A 246 0.80 -19.67 17.42
N VAL A 247 1.48 -19.75 18.57
CA VAL A 247 2.95 -19.84 18.63
C VAL A 247 3.44 -21.08 17.90
N GLY A 248 2.85 -22.26 18.16
CA GLY A 248 3.24 -23.49 17.48
C GLY A 248 3.03 -23.43 15.96
N ASN A 249 1.95 -22.81 15.51
CA ASN A 249 1.69 -22.60 14.09
C ASN A 249 2.71 -21.63 13.45
N LEU A 250 3.06 -20.55 14.14
CA LEU A 250 4.06 -19.58 13.68
C LEU A 250 5.46 -20.16 13.61
N GLU A 251 5.88 -20.98 14.60
CA GLU A 251 7.18 -21.64 14.60
C GLU A 251 7.32 -22.59 13.40
N ARG A 252 6.27 -23.35 13.11
CA ARG A 252 6.21 -24.21 11.91
C ARG A 252 6.37 -23.38 10.63
N ILE A 253 5.55 -22.34 10.45
CA ILE A 253 5.57 -21.49 9.25
C ILE A 253 6.92 -20.78 9.10
N HIS A 254 7.47 -20.26 10.20
CA HIS A 254 8.77 -19.61 10.21
C HIS A 254 9.87 -20.55 9.72
N ALA A 255 9.93 -21.78 10.25
CA ALA A 255 10.93 -22.77 9.85
C ALA A 255 10.80 -23.16 8.37
N GLU A 256 9.58 -23.36 7.88
CA GLU A 256 9.35 -23.66 6.47
C GLU A 256 9.74 -22.48 5.55
N LEU A 257 9.39 -21.24 5.92
CA LEU A 257 9.76 -20.05 5.16
C LEU A 257 11.27 -19.78 5.16
N GLU A 258 11.95 -20.04 6.29
CA GLU A 258 13.41 -19.93 6.39
C GLU A 258 14.10 -20.91 5.44
N GLN A 259 13.60 -22.15 5.33
CA GLN A 259 14.09 -23.12 4.35
C GLN A 259 13.91 -22.60 2.92
N VAL A 260 12.72 -22.11 2.57
CA VAL A 260 12.45 -21.54 1.24
C VAL A 260 13.36 -20.34 0.95
N ALA A 261 13.53 -19.43 1.91
CA ALA A 261 14.36 -18.24 1.77
C ALA A 261 15.85 -18.60 1.56
N SER A 262 16.34 -19.66 2.24
CA SER A 262 17.73 -20.12 2.11
C SER A 262 18.01 -20.80 0.75
N GLN A 263 17.01 -21.42 0.14
CA GLN A 263 17.16 -22.20 -1.10
C GLN A 263 17.00 -21.35 -2.37
N SER A 264 16.35 -20.18 -2.31
CA SER A 264 16.16 -19.32 -3.49
C SER A 264 16.15 -17.82 -3.12
N PRO A 265 17.32 -17.22 -2.88
CA PRO A 265 17.42 -15.80 -2.50
C PRO A 265 17.03 -14.83 -3.62
N ALA A 266 17.00 -15.28 -4.88
CA ALA A 266 17.05 -14.40 -6.05
C ALA A 266 15.92 -14.60 -7.08
N GLN A 267 14.99 -15.53 -6.89
CA GLN A 267 13.92 -15.76 -7.87
C GLN A 267 12.60 -16.07 -7.17
N ILE A 268 11.80 -15.03 -7.07
CA ILE A 268 10.52 -15.02 -6.41
C ILE A 268 9.45 -15.26 -7.47
N ASP A 269 9.30 -16.52 -7.86
CA ASP A 269 8.03 -17.01 -8.41
C ASP A 269 7.61 -18.26 -7.64
N VAL A 270 7.88 -18.23 -6.33
CA VAL A 270 7.40 -19.25 -5.41
C VAL A 270 5.90 -19.04 -5.31
N GLN A 271 5.14 -19.98 -5.88
CA GLN A 271 3.74 -20.14 -5.51
C GLN A 271 3.69 -20.35 -4.00
N ILE A 272 3.31 -19.29 -3.27
CA ILE A 272 3.21 -19.34 -1.81
C ILE A 272 2.06 -20.28 -1.47
N ASP A 273 2.40 -21.43 -0.88
CA ASP A 273 1.44 -22.41 -0.39
C ASP A 273 0.49 -21.74 0.63
N PRO A 274 -0.85 -21.89 0.48
CA PRO A 274 -1.81 -21.47 1.50
C PRO A 274 -1.49 -21.97 2.93
N GLY A 275 -0.71 -23.04 3.07
CA GLY A 275 -0.18 -23.54 4.34
C GLY A 275 0.74 -22.58 5.09
N PHE A 276 1.23 -21.52 4.43
CA PHE A 276 1.98 -20.42 5.04
C PHE A 276 1.11 -19.33 5.68
N VAL A 277 -0.22 -19.46 5.66
CA VAL A 277 -1.11 -18.55 6.40
C VAL A 277 -1.16 -18.97 7.87
N ALA A 278 -0.71 -18.08 8.76
CA ALA A 278 -0.76 -18.32 10.19
C ALA A 278 -2.22 -18.42 10.67
N GLN A 279 -2.54 -19.46 11.43
CA GLN A 279 -3.90 -19.67 11.92
C GLN A 279 -4.07 -19.03 13.30
N ILE A 280 -5.10 -18.19 13.45
CA ILE A 280 -5.41 -17.52 14.72
C ILE A 280 -6.73 -18.09 15.27
N HIS A 281 -6.62 -18.91 16.31
CA HIS A 281 -7.75 -19.53 16.99
C HIS A 281 -8.13 -18.78 18.27
N ILE A 282 -9.42 -18.85 18.60
CA ILE A 282 -9.97 -18.38 19.88
C ILE A 282 -9.93 -19.55 20.87
N ALA A 283 -9.46 -19.30 22.09
CA ALA A 283 -9.47 -20.28 23.16
C ALA A 283 -10.91 -20.65 23.52
N SER A 284 -11.20 -21.96 23.51
CA SER A 284 -12.50 -22.55 23.86
C SER A 284 -12.75 -22.60 25.37
#